data_AF-A0A1Y1WH50-F1
#
_entry.id   AF-A0A1Y1WH50-F1
#
_cell.length_a   1.000
_cell.length_b   1.000
_cell.length_c   1.000
_cell.angle_alpha   90.00
_cell.angle_beta   90.00
_cell.angle_gamma   90.00
#
_symmetry.space_group_name_H-M   'P 1'
#
loop_
_entity.id
_entity.type
_entity.pdbx_description
1 polymer ?
#
loop_
_entity_poly.entity_id
_entity_poly.type
_entity_poly.pdbx_seq_one_letter_code
_entity_poly.pdbx_strand_id
1 'polypeptide(L)'
;MDSDYLKETVGPILSEAIGNLVLYGLSQNRDPIVYVANYMLHHKVTERIIKEDLDKEKEINYMFDQYDKKMENFNIIKKHNFEELKLATQKRLQKVEMDLQREKEELENEKLKKEKEEQEKEKEEQEQEGQGENNSGESGNDKQGSKEEEESDEEEEEEEEEEEE
;
A
#
# COMPACT_ATOMS: atom_id res chain seq x y z
N MET A 1 -24.59 -71.08 7.33
CA MET A 1 -25.92 -71.04 6.68
C MET A 1 -26.50 -69.63 6.79
N ASP A 2 -27.15 -69.23 7.88
CA ASP A 2 -27.79 -67.90 7.95
C ASP A 2 -26.78 -66.74 7.95
N SER A 3 -25.62 -66.92 8.58
CA SER A 3 -24.60 -65.86 8.61
C SER A 3 -24.00 -65.57 7.23
N ASP A 4 -23.80 -66.58 6.39
CA ASP A 4 -23.18 -66.40 5.07
C ASP A 4 -24.15 -65.69 4.14
N TYR A 5 -25.42 -66.11 4.19
CA TYR A 5 -26.52 -65.43 3.51
C TYR A 5 -26.62 -63.94 3.90
N LEU A 6 -26.58 -63.62 5.20
CA LEU A 6 -26.64 -62.22 5.66
C LEU A 6 -25.41 -61.40 5.25
N LYS A 7 -24.22 -61.98 5.29
CA LYS A 7 -22.98 -61.31 4.87
C LYS A 7 -23.02 -60.95 3.38
N GLU A 8 -23.53 -61.82 2.54
CA GLU A 8 -23.58 -61.58 1.09
C GLU A 8 -24.74 -60.69 0.67
N THR A 9 -25.89 -60.77 1.35
CA THR A 9 -27.10 -60.04 0.93
C THR A 9 -27.18 -58.62 1.49
N VAL A 10 -26.91 -58.42 2.79
CA VAL A 10 -27.06 -57.12 3.46
C VAL A 10 -25.74 -56.54 3.95
N GLY A 11 -24.70 -57.36 4.08
CA GLY A 11 -23.39 -56.96 4.59
C GLY A 11 -22.79 -55.73 3.90
N PRO A 12 -22.70 -55.67 2.55
CA PRO A 12 -22.10 -54.54 1.86
C PRO A 12 -22.82 -53.22 2.10
N ILE A 13 -24.15 -53.20 1.90
CA ILE A 13 -24.98 -51.99 2.05
C ILE A 13 -24.99 -51.52 3.51
N LEU A 14 -25.07 -52.45 4.47
CA LEU A 14 -25.04 -52.11 5.89
C LEU A 14 -23.68 -51.56 6.31
N SER A 15 -22.59 -52.13 5.81
CA SER A 15 -21.23 -51.62 6.06
C SER A 15 -21.05 -50.22 5.49
N GLU A 16 -21.57 -49.97 4.29
CA GLU A 16 -21.53 -48.66 3.64
C GLU A 16 -22.36 -47.62 4.40
N ALA A 17 -23.56 -47.99 4.86
CA ALA A 17 -24.43 -47.14 5.67
C ALA A 17 -23.77 -46.72 6.99
N ILE A 18 -23.12 -47.67 7.68
CA ILE A 18 -22.40 -47.41 8.93
C ILE A 18 -21.17 -46.53 8.67
N GLY A 19 -20.41 -46.80 7.59
CA GLY A 19 -19.27 -45.97 7.22
C GLY A 19 -19.69 -44.51 6.96
N ASN A 20 -20.75 -44.32 6.18
CA ASN A 20 -21.29 -42.98 5.90
C ASN A 20 -21.90 -42.31 7.13
N LEU A 21 -22.52 -43.06 8.04
CA LEU A 21 -22.99 -42.52 9.33
C LEU A 21 -21.83 -41.92 10.14
N VAL A 22 -20.68 -42.61 10.20
CA VAL A 22 -19.51 -42.11 10.94
C VAL A 22 -18.93 -40.85 10.30
N LEU A 23 -18.89 -40.79 8.97
CA LEU A 23 -18.34 -39.65 8.22
C LEU A 23 -19.30 -38.44 8.17
N TYR A 24 -20.61 -38.69 8.01
CA TYR A 24 -21.62 -37.66 7.71
C TYR A 24 -22.74 -37.58 8.74
N GLY A 25 -23.22 -38.71 9.24
CA GLY A 25 -24.46 -38.72 10.02
C GLY A 25 -24.29 -38.24 11.47
N LEU A 26 -23.11 -38.45 12.07
CA LEU A 26 -22.82 -38.01 13.43
C LEU A 26 -22.76 -36.48 13.58
N SER A 27 -22.28 -35.77 12.55
CA SER A 27 -22.25 -34.30 12.57
C SER A 27 -23.65 -33.68 12.43
N GLN A 28 -24.64 -34.44 11.95
CA GLN A 28 -26.01 -33.95 11.71
C GLN A 28 -26.97 -34.16 12.89
N ASN A 29 -26.50 -34.62 14.06
CA ASN A 29 -27.33 -34.94 15.24
C ASN A 29 -28.56 -35.82 14.91
N ARG A 30 -28.43 -36.72 13.94
CA ARG A 30 -29.49 -37.66 13.56
C ARG A 30 -29.39 -38.94 14.38
N ASP A 31 -30.54 -39.55 14.67
CA ASP A 31 -30.57 -40.89 15.26
C ASP A 31 -29.85 -41.88 14.32
N PRO A 32 -28.79 -42.57 14.80
CA PRO A 32 -28.04 -43.55 14.02
C PRO A 32 -28.89 -44.65 13.37
N ILE A 33 -29.92 -45.12 14.07
CA ILE A 33 -30.78 -46.21 13.58
C ILE A 33 -31.64 -45.70 12.43
N VAL A 34 -32.22 -44.51 12.60
CA VAL A 34 -33.04 -43.85 11.56
C VAL A 34 -32.20 -43.53 10.34
N TYR A 35 -30.95 -43.08 10.54
CA TYR A 35 -30.02 -42.82 9.44
C TYR A 35 -29.75 -44.09 8.63
N VAL A 36 -29.34 -45.18 9.30
CA VAL A 36 -29.02 -46.45 8.62
C VAL A 36 -30.25 -47.02 7.91
N ALA A 37 -31.42 -46.97 8.54
CA ALA A 37 -32.67 -47.43 7.93
C ALA A 37 -33.00 -46.64 6.66
N ASN A 38 -32.95 -45.30 6.72
CA ASN A 38 -33.21 -44.44 5.56
C ASN A 38 -32.16 -44.63 4.45
N TYR A 39 -30.90 -44.81 4.83
CA TYR A 39 -29.82 -45.10 3.90
C TYR A 39 -30.09 -46.41 3.16
N MET A 40 -30.48 -47.49 3.86
CA MET A 40 -30.78 -48.77 3.23
C MET A 40 -32.02 -48.70 2.33
N LEU A 41 -33.05 -47.93 2.72
CA LEU A 41 -34.27 -47.73 1.92
C LEU A 41 -34.02 -46.93 0.64
N HIS A 42 -33.12 -45.95 0.69
CA HIS A 42 -32.86 -45.01 -0.40
C HIS A 42 -31.43 -45.08 -0.95
N HIS A 43 -30.77 -46.23 -0.79
CA HIS A 43 -29.33 -46.43 -1.03
C HIS A 43 -28.79 -45.71 -2.27
N LYS A 44 -29.34 -46.00 -3.45
CA LYS A 44 -28.87 -45.40 -4.72
C LYS A 44 -28.97 -43.88 -4.77
N VAL A 45 -29.98 -43.30 -4.12
CA VAL A 45 -30.18 -41.85 -4.09
C VAL A 45 -29.25 -41.24 -3.06
N THR A 46 -29.16 -41.84 -1.87
CA THR A 46 -28.30 -41.38 -0.79
C THR A 46 -26.81 -41.45 -1.16
N GLU A 47 -26.38 -42.54 -1.82
CA GLU A 47 -25.02 -42.69 -2.34
C GLU A 47 -24.66 -41.59 -3.34
N ARG A 48 -25.57 -41.27 -4.26
CA ARG A 48 -25.36 -40.19 -5.24
C ARG A 48 -25.21 -38.84 -4.55
N ILE A 49 -26.09 -38.52 -3.61
CA ILE A 49 -26.06 -37.24 -2.89
C ILE A 49 -24.76 -37.11 -2.10
N ILE A 50 -24.36 -38.15 -1.35
CA ILE A 50 -23.10 -38.14 -0.58
C ILE A 50 -21.90 -37.93 -1.51
N LYS A 51 -21.90 -38.57 -2.68
CA LYS A 51 -20.82 -38.39 -3.66
C LYS A 51 -20.77 -36.96 -4.21
N GLU A 52 -21.92 -36.39 -4.55
CA GLU A 52 -22.00 -34.99 -5.01
C GLU A 52 -21.53 -34.02 -3.92
N ASP A 53 -21.90 -34.26 -2.67
CA ASP A 53 -21.48 -33.42 -1.54
C ASP A 53 -19.97 -33.55 -1.29
N LEU A 54 -19.40 -34.76 -1.38
CA LEU A 54 -17.95 -35.01 -1.31
C LEU A 54 -17.17 -34.26 -2.40
N ASP A 55 -17.69 -34.27 -3.63
CA ASP A 55 -17.02 -33.62 -4.74
C ASP A 55 -17.10 -32.09 -4.62
N LYS A 56 -18.22 -31.54 -4.13
CA LYS A 56 -18.33 -30.11 -3.78
C LYS A 56 -17.39 -29.72 -2.64
N GLU A 57 -17.25 -30.56 -1.62
CA GLU A 57 -16.35 -30.28 -0.49
C GLU A 57 -14.88 -30.20 -0.98
N LYS A 58 -14.48 -31.10 -1.87
CA LYS A 58 -13.15 -31.03 -2.52
C LYS A 58 -12.99 -29.76 -3.35
N GLU A 59 -14.01 -29.35 -4.09
CA GLU A 59 -13.99 -28.11 -4.88
C GLU A 59 -13.84 -26.89 -3.97
N ILE A 60 -14.60 -26.81 -2.88
CA ILE A 60 -14.51 -25.74 -1.88
C ILE A 60 -13.11 -25.69 -1.27
N ASN A 61 -12.56 -26.83 -0.85
CA ASN A 61 -11.21 -26.90 -0.30
C ASN A 61 -10.16 -26.46 -1.31
N TYR A 62 -10.30 -26.85 -2.57
CA TYR A 62 -9.43 -26.37 -3.64
C TYR A 62 -9.52 -24.86 -3.82
N MET A 63 -10.72 -24.28 -3.74
CA MET A 63 -10.90 -22.83 -3.84
C MET A 63 -10.24 -22.07 -2.68
N PHE A 64 -10.32 -22.60 -1.45
CA PHE A 64 -9.59 -22.05 -0.30
C PHE A 64 -8.07 -22.10 -0.51
N ASP A 65 -7.52 -23.22 -0.96
CA ASP A 65 -6.08 -23.35 -1.26
C ASP A 65 -5.62 -22.33 -2.32
N GLN A 66 -6.44 -22.07 -3.33
CA GLN A 66 -6.13 -21.07 -4.36
C GLN A 66 -6.20 -19.64 -3.80
N TYR A 67 -7.16 -19.36 -2.93
CA TYR A 67 -7.29 -18.08 -2.26
C TYR A 67 -6.08 -17.79 -1.37
N ASP A 68 -5.65 -18.76 -0.56
CA ASP A 68 -4.50 -18.60 0.33
C ASP A 68 -3.21 -18.32 -0.44
N LYS A 69 -2.98 -19.03 -1.55
CA LYS A 69 -1.85 -18.76 -2.46
C LYS A 69 -1.89 -17.36 -3.06
N LYS A 70 -3.07 -16.87 -3.44
CA LYS A 70 -3.23 -15.50 -3.95
C LYS A 70 -2.96 -14.47 -2.86
N MET A 71 -3.39 -14.73 -1.63
CA MET A 71 -3.16 -13.84 -0.49
C MET A 71 -1.68 -13.77 -0.13
N GLU A 72 -0.98 -14.91 -0.16
CA GLU A 72 0.47 -14.95 0.03
C GLU A 72 1.21 -14.13 -1.04
N ASN A 73 0.86 -14.32 -2.32
CA ASN A 73 1.42 -13.53 -3.42
C ASN A 73 1.14 -12.03 -3.28
N PHE A 74 -0.08 -11.65 -2.89
CA PHE A 74 -0.44 -10.26 -2.64
C PHE A 74 0.43 -9.65 -1.54
N ASN A 75 0.64 -10.36 -0.43
CA ASN A 75 1.49 -9.90 0.67
C ASN A 75 2.95 -9.72 0.23
N ILE A 76 3.47 -10.62 -0.60
CA ILE A 76 4.81 -10.51 -1.18
C ILE A 76 4.93 -9.25 -2.04
N ILE A 77 3.99 -9.04 -2.97
CA ILE A 77 3.98 -7.87 -3.86
C ILE A 77 3.85 -6.57 -3.05
N LYS A 78 2.93 -6.54 -2.08
CA LYS A 78 2.73 -5.38 -1.20
C LYS A 78 4.02 -5.00 -0.47
N LYS A 79 4.72 -5.99 0.09
CA LYS A 79 5.98 -5.77 0.79
C LYS A 79 7.06 -5.23 -0.15
N HIS A 80 7.20 -5.82 -1.34
CA HIS A 80 8.15 -5.37 -2.35
C HIS A 80 7.87 -3.92 -2.77
N ASN A 81 6.63 -3.59 -3.11
CA ASN A 81 6.25 -2.24 -3.51
C ASN A 81 6.50 -1.21 -2.41
N PHE A 82 6.25 -1.59 -1.14
CA PHE A 82 6.56 -0.73 -0.01
C PHE A 82 8.07 -0.49 0.14
N GLU A 83 8.89 -1.52 -0.03
CA GLU A 83 10.35 -1.40 0.00
C GLU A 83 10.89 -0.53 -1.15
N GLU A 84 10.36 -0.70 -2.36
CA GLU A 84 10.70 0.14 -3.51
C GLU A 84 10.32 1.60 -3.30
N LEU A 85 9.09 1.86 -2.80
CA LEU A 85 8.62 3.21 -2.51
C LEU A 85 9.49 3.86 -1.43
N LYS A 86 9.81 3.13 -0.35
CA LYS A 86 10.69 3.62 0.71
C LYS A 86 12.06 4.02 0.16
N LEU A 87 12.64 3.19 -0.71
CA LEU A 87 13.95 3.44 -1.31
C LEU A 87 13.91 4.62 -2.29
N ALA A 88 12.85 4.76 -3.07
CA ALA A 88 12.65 5.90 -3.97
C ALA A 88 12.52 7.22 -3.19
N THR A 89 11.72 7.23 -2.12
CA THR A 89 11.55 8.40 -1.25
C THR A 89 12.86 8.77 -0.56
N GLN A 90 13.62 7.81 -0.06
CA GLN A 90 14.93 8.07 0.55
C GLN A 90 15.91 8.68 -0.46
N LYS A 91 15.97 8.17 -1.70
CA LYS A 91 16.79 8.75 -2.76
C LYS A 91 16.38 10.19 -3.10
N ARG A 92 15.08 10.46 -3.14
CA ARG A 92 14.56 11.82 -3.40
C ARG A 92 14.94 12.78 -2.28
N LEU A 93 14.80 12.37 -1.02
CA LEU A 93 15.21 13.17 0.14
C LEU A 93 16.70 13.49 0.11
N GLN A 94 17.56 12.49 -0.15
CA GLN A 94 19.00 12.72 -0.28
C GLN A 94 19.35 13.71 -1.39
N LYS A 95 18.62 13.67 -2.52
CA LYS A 95 18.81 14.64 -3.60
C LYS A 95 18.44 16.05 -3.15
N VAL A 96 17.28 16.21 -2.50
CA VAL A 96 16.84 17.52 -1.98
C VAL A 96 17.82 18.06 -0.95
N GLU A 97 18.34 17.23 -0.05
CA GLU A 97 19.36 17.63 0.92
C GLU A 97 20.65 18.12 0.24
N MET A 98 21.11 17.43 -0.80
CA MET A 98 22.28 17.82 -1.59
C MET A 98 22.07 19.13 -2.36
N ASP A 99 20.89 19.31 -2.95
CA ASP A 99 20.55 20.52 -3.70
C ASP A 99 20.47 21.74 -2.75
N LEU A 100 19.89 21.59 -1.56
CA LEU A 100 19.88 22.62 -0.51
C LEU A 100 21.28 22.96 0.01
N GLN A 101 22.19 21.98 0.09
CA GLN A 101 23.58 22.25 0.47
C GLN A 101 24.29 23.09 -0.59
N ARG A 102 24.11 22.78 -1.88
CA ARG A 102 24.68 23.57 -2.97
C ARG A 102 24.14 25.00 -2.98
N GLU A 103 22.84 25.18 -2.81
CA GLU A 103 22.22 26.51 -2.75
C GLU A 103 22.78 27.34 -1.60
N LYS A 104 22.99 26.73 -0.42
CA LYS A 104 23.65 27.40 0.71
C LYS A 104 25.08 27.81 0.40
N GLU A 105 25.87 26.94 -0.22
CA GLU A 105 27.25 27.25 -0.63
C GLU A 105 27.29 28.37 -1.69
N GLU A 106 26.35 28.38 -2.64
CA GLU A 106 26.22 29.43 -3.64
C GLU A 106 25.87 30.78 -3.01
N LEU A 107 24.91 30.80 -2.08
CA LEU A 107 24.53 32.00 -1.33
C LEU A 107 25.68 32.52 -0.45
N GLU A 108 26.45 31.65 0.20
CA GLU A 108 27.62 32.05 0.99
C GLU A 108 28.72 32.62 0.09
N ASN A 109 28.97 32.00 -1.07
CA ASN A 109 29.92 32.51 -2.06
C ASN A 109 29.47 33.84 -2.67
N GLU A 110 28.17 34.05 -2.90
CA GLU A 110 27.64 35.33 -3.39
C GLU A 110 27.78 36.43 -2.33
N LYS A 111 27.52 36.13 -1.06
CA LYS A 111 27.78 37.06 0.05
C LYS A 111 29.26 37.43 0.15
N LEU A 112 30.17 36.46 0.08
CA LEU A 112 31.61 36.70 0.08
C LEU A 112 32.07 37.53 -1.13
N LYS A 113 31.44 37.38 -2.30
CA LYS A 113 31.72 38.23 -3.46
C LYS A 113 31.23 39.65 -3.25
N LYS A 114 29.99 39.83 -2.75
CA LYS A 114 29.43 41.16 -2.45
C LYS A 114 30.25 41.90 -1.40
N GLU A 115 30.66 41.24 -0.32
CA GLU A 115 31.53 41.85 0.69
C GLU A 115 32.90 42.24 0.14
N LYS A 116 33.47 41.47 -0.80
CA LYS A 116 34.73 41.83 -1.47
C LYS A 116 34.57 43.01 -2.42
N GLU A 117 33.48 43.05 -3.18
CA GLU A 117 33.17 44.19 -4.05
C GLU A 117 32.89 45.47 -3.25
N GLU A 118 32.23 45.38 -2.10
CA GLU A 118 32.08 46.53 -1.18
C GLU A 118 33.43 46.99 -0.62
N GLN A 119 34.30 46.07 -0.21
CA GLN A 119 35.65 46.42 0.26
C GLN A 119 36.55 47.02 -0.83
N GLU A 120 36.39 46.62 -2.08
CA GLU A 120 37.10 47.26 -3.21
C GLU A 120 36.54 48.66 -3.49
N LYS A 121 35.22 48.85 -3.43
CA LYS A 121 34.60 50.18 -3.58
C LYS A 121 34.98 51.14 -2.45
N GLU A 122 35.00 50.69 -1.19
CA GLU A 122 35.45 51.54 -0.08
C GLU A 122 36.93 51.94 -0.23
N LYS A 123 37.77 51.09 -0.82
CA LYS A 123 39.16 51.44 -1.14
C LYS A 123 39.26 52.44 -2.28
N GLU A 124 38.44 52.31 -3.32
CA GLU A 124 38.38 53.30 -4.41
C GLU A 124 37.84 54.65 -3.92
N GLU A 125 36.88 54.68 -2.98
CA GLU A 125 36.39 55.92 -2.36
C GLU A 125 37.43 56.56 -1.43
N GLN A 126 38.20 55.78 -0.66
CA GLN A 126 39.33 56.32 0.12
C GLN A 126 40.49 56.81 -0.76
N GLU A 127 40.70 56.25 -1.95
CA GLU A 127 41.68 56.76 -2.92
C GLU A 127 41.16 58.02 -3.67
N GLN A 128 39.85 58.18 -3.87
CA GLN A 128 39.26 59.40 -4.45
C GLN A 128 39.16 60.56 -3.44
N GLU A 129 38.92 60.32 -2.15
CA GLU A 129 38.99 61.37 -1.13
C GLU A 129 40.43 61.86 -0.87
N GLY A 130 41.45 61.11 -1.28
CA GLY A 130 42.86 61.53 -1.22
C GLY A 130 43.31 62.53 -2.30
N GLN A 131 42.47 62.87 -3.28
CA GLN A 131 42.88 63.70 -4.43
C GLN A 131 41.83 64.73 -4.89
N GLY A 132 41.09 65.34 -3.96
CA GLY A 132 39.91 66.15 -4.32
C GLY A 132 39.63 67.43 -3.53
N GLU A 133 40.61 68.11 -2.92
CA GLU A 133 40.38 69.54 -2.55
C GLU A 133 40.45 70.41 -3.81
N ASN A 134 39.30 70.65 -4.46
CA ASN A 134 38.91 71.98 -4.98
C ASN A 134 37.55 71.97 -5.71
N ASN A 135 36.75 72.98 -5.34
CA ASN A 135 35.65 73.63 -6.08
C ASN A 135 34.26 72.98 -6.17
N SER A 136 33.36 73.55 -5.34
CA SER A 136 32.21 74.37 -5.74
C SER A 136 31.16 73.80 -6.71
N GLY A 137 29.90 73.72 -6.26
CA GLY A 137 28.75 73.79 -7.19
C GLY A 137 27.45 73.15 -6.72
N GLU A 138 26.65 73.91 -5.97
CA GLU A 138 25.19 74.05 -6.06
C GLU A 138 24.45 73.27 -7.17
N SER A 139 23.51 72.38 -6.80
CA SER A 139 22.12 72.34 -7.31
C SER A 139 21.38 71.09 -6.80
N GLY A 140 20.18 71.30 -6.25
CA GLY A 140 19.25 70.22 -5.94
C GLY A 140 18.45 69.76 -7.16
N ASN A 141 17.78 68.61 -7.04
CA ASN A 141 16.37 68.47 -7.41
C ASN A 141 15.79 67.13 -6.93
N ASP A 142 14.50 67.17 -6.63
CA ASP A 142 13.61 66.09 -6.22
C ASP A 142 13.52 64.89 -7.20
N LYS A 143 13.29 63.68 -6.67
CA LYS A 143 12.08 62.90 -7.04
C LYS A 143 11.81 61.67 -6.17
N GLN A 144 10.59 61.64 -5.63
CA GLN A 144 9.86 60.52 -5.02
C GLN A 144 9.44 59.43 -6.03
N GLY A 145 9.15 58.23 -5.50
CA GLY A 145 8.14 57.28 -6.01
C GLY A 145 8.63 55.82 -5.97
N SER A 146 8.26 55.02 -4.95
CA SER A 146 7.15 54.03 -4.93
C SER A 146 7.38 52.83 -5.86
N LYS A 147 7.20 51.55 -5.50
CA LYS A 147 6.23 50.90 -4.57
C LYS A 147 6.58 49.38 -4.48
N GLU A 148 6.35 48.77 -3.31
CA GLU A 148 5.81 47.40 -3.00
C GLU A 148 6.25 46.23 -3.92
N GLU A 149 6.97 45.17 -3.51
CA GLU A 149 6.86 44.19 -2.38
C GLU A 149 5.56 43.37 -2.29
N GLU A 150 5.75 42.04 -2.18
CA GLU A 150 4.84 40.94 -1.79
C GLU A 150 3.77 40.45 -2.80
N GLU A 151 3.38 39.18 -2.90
CA GLU A 151 3.92 37.84 -2.60
C GLU A 151 2.85 36.83 -3.12
N SER A 152 3.21 35.54 -3.13
CA SER A 152 2.31 34.37 -3.00
C SER A 152 1.69 33.72 -4.24
N ASP A 153 2.34 32.60 -4.59
CA ASP A 153 1.82 31.28 -4.98
C ASP A 153 0.38 30.98 -4.51
N GLU A 154 -0.50 30.49 -5.40
CA GLU A 154 -0.85 29.07 -5.62
C GLU A 154 -1.36 28.34 -4.37
N GLU A 155 -2.68 28.05 -4.34
CA GLU A 155 -3.20 26.82 -3.72
C GLU A 155 -4.56 26.48 -4.37
N GLU A 156 -4.54 25.42 -5.19
CA GLU A 156 -5.69 24.62 -5.60
C GLU A 156 -6.13 23.75 -4.42
N GLU A 157 -7.34 23.94 -3.90
CA GLU A 157 -8.04 22.94 -3.09
C GLU A 157 -9.15 22.32 -3.95
N GLU A 158 -8.93 21.08 -4.40
CA GLU A 158 -9.99 20.17 -4.85
C GLU A 158 -10.62 19.53 -3.60
N GLU A 159 -11.88 19.87 -3.33
CA GLU A 159 -12.77 19.14 -2.41
C GLU A 159 -13.33 17.89 -3.12
N GLU A 160 -12.93 16.69 -2.68
CA GLU A 160 -13.72 15.47 -2.89
C GLU A 160 -14.48 15.14 -1.58
N GLU A 161 -15.76 15.51 -1.52
CA GLU A 161 -16.70 15.04 -0.50
C GLU A 161 -17.30 13.68 -0.90
N GLU A 162 -16.96 12.69 -0.06
CA GLU A 162 -17.79 11.61 0.51
C GLU A 162 -18.89 10.92 -0.35
N GLU A 163 -18.62 9.66 -0.71
CA GLU A 163 -19.65 8.66 -1.01
C GLU A 163 -20.23 8.04 0.28
N GLU A 164 -21.53 8.29 0.45
CA GLU A 164 -22.61 7.51 1.09
C GLU A 164 -22.30 6.24 1.92
N GLU A 165 -22.75 6.25 3.18
CA GLU A 165 -23.40 5.09 3.86
C GLU A 165 -24.82 5.46 4.33
#